data_AF-A0A929B156-F1
#
_entry.id   AF-A0A929B156-F1
#
_cell.length_a   1.000
_cell.length_b   1.000
_cell.length_c   1.000
_cell.angle_alpha   90.00
_cell.angle_beta   90.00
_cell.angle_gamma   90.00
#
_symmetry.space_group_name_H-M   'P 1'
#
loop_
_entity.id
_entity.type
_entity.pdbx_description
1 polymer ?
#
loop_
_entity_poly.entity_id
_entity_poly.type
_entity_poly.pdbx_seq_one_letter_code
_entity_poly.pdbx_strand_id
1 'polypeptide(L)' 'MLDLRRYAHRYIPQERLKIPGATWHPDTINPMLAKRVIRANNWWNDFWQTVSFSSKTC' A
#
# COMPACT_ATOMS: atom_id res chain seq x y z
N MET A 1 6.75 -21.96 -16.64
CA MET A 1 6.57 -20.54 -17.00
C MET A 1 5.11 -20.25 -17.33
N LEU A 2 4.20 -20.54 -16.42
CA LEU A 2 2.80 -20.09 -16.47
C LEU A 2 2.43 -19.78 -15.02
N ASP A 3 1.67 -18.70 -14.83
CA ASP A 3 1.01 -18.28 -13.58
C ASP A 3 1.64 -17.19 -12.67
N LEU A 4 2.71 -16.50 -13.06
CA LEU A 4 3.23 -15.38 -12.22
C LEU A 4 2.20 -14.24 -12.03
N ARG A 5 1.31 -14.03 -13.02
CA ARG A 5 0.24 -13.00 -12.96
C ARG A 5 -0.86 -13.32 -11.94
N ARG A 6 -1.24 -14.60 -11.78
CA ARG A 6 -2.28 -15.01 -10.81
C ARG A 6 -1.74 -15.21 -9.40
N TYR A 7 -0.42 -15.23 -9.21
CA TYR A 7 0.16 -15.25 -7.87
C TYR A 7 0.56 -13.87 -7.38
N ALA A 8 0.88 -12.93 -8.27
CA ALA A 8 1.24 -11.55 -7.92
C ALA A 8 0.21 -10.87 -7.00
N HIS A 9 -1.10 -11.00 -7.29
CA HIS A 9 -2.14 -10.34 -6.51
C HIS A 9 -2.33 -10.89 -5.08
N ARG A 10 -1.82 -12.09 -4.78
CA ARG A 10 -1.84 -12.69 -3.43
C ARG A 10 -0.49 -12.56 -2.73
N TYR A 11 0.59 -12.81 -3.47
CA TYR A 11 1.95 -12.82 -2.94
C TYR A 11 2.47 -11.41 -2.65
N ILE A 12 2.24 -10.45 -3.55
CA ILE A 12 2.74 -9.07 -3.36
C ILE A 12 2.12 -8.41 -2.11
N PRO A 13 0.79 -8.50 -1.87
CA PRO A 13 0.23 -8.01 -0.61
C PRO A 13 0.74 -8.78 0.60
N GLN A 14 0.92 -10.10 0.50
CA GLN A 14 1.41 -10.92 1.61
C GLN A 14 2.81 -10.52 2.06
N GLU A 15 3.76 -10.34 1.14
CA GLU A 15 5.12 -9.88 1.44
C GLU A 15 5.12 -8.46 2.02
N ARG A 16 4.27 -7.58 1.48
CA ARG A 16 4.19 -6.19 1.94
C ARG A 16 3.45 -6.04 3.27
N LEU A 17 2.54 -6.95 3.59
CA LEU A 17 1.76 -6.93 4.83
C LEU A 17 2.46 -7.69 5.95
N LYS A 18 3.01 -8.88 5.74
CA LYS A 18 3.60 -9.72 6.81
C LYS A 18 4.98 -9.25 7.28
N ILE A 19 5.06 -8.02 7.78
CA ILE A 19 6.25 -7.49 8.45
C ILE A 19 6.20 -7.91 9.93
N PRO A 20 7.27 -8.51 10.49
CA PRO A 20 7.29 -8.94 11.89
C PRO A 20 7.07 -7.77 12.86
N GLY A 21 6.31 -8.01 13.93
CA GLY A 21 6.05 -7.03 14.99
C GLY A 21 4.96 -6.00 14.68
N ALA A 22 4.28 -6.12 13.54
CA ALA A 22 3.24 -5.19 13.16
C ALA A 22 1.85 -5.86 13.17
N THR A 23 0.91 -5.17 13.81
CA THR A 23 -0.45 -5.63 14.07
C THR A 23 -1.41 -4.91 13.12
N TRP A 24 -2.29 -5.68 12.46
CA TRP A 24 -3.34 -5.15 11.58
C TRP A 24 -4.69 -5.57 12.10
N HIS A 25 -5.65 -4.66 11.97
CA HIS A 25 -7.06 -4.99 12.12
C HIS A 25 -7.68 -5.19 10.72
N PRO A 26 -8.62 -6.12 10.53
CA PRO A 26 -9.33 -6.29 9.25
C PRO A 26 -9.91 -4.97 8.71
N ASP A 27 -10.43 -4.12 9.60
CA ASP A 27 -11.04 -2.83 9.21
C ASP A 27 -10.01 -1.80 8.70
N THR A 28 -8.75 -1.93 9.11
CA THR A 28 -7.68 -0.99 8.75
C THR A 28 -6.73 -1.53 7.69
N ILE A 29 -7.01 -2.72 7.13
CA ILE A 29 -6.10 -3.40 6.21
C ILE A 29 -5.93 -2.64 4.88
N ASN A 30 -7.01 -2.11 4.34
CA ASN A 30 -7.02 -1.37 3.08
C ASN A 30 -6.16 -0.10 3.12
N PRO A 31 -6.35 0.83 4.09
CA PRO A 31 -5.50 2.00 4.18
C PRO A 31 -4.03 1.66 4.52
N MET A 32 -3.79 0.59 5.29
CA MET A 32 -2.43 0.11 5.58
C MET A 32 -1.73 -0.44 4.34
N LEU A 33 -2.42 -1.26 3.54
CA LEU A 33 -1.91 -1.80 2.29
C LEU A 33 -1.58 -0.68 1.30
N ALA A 34 -2.48 0.29 1.14
CA ALA A 34 -2.26 1.44 0.26
C ALA A 34 -0.99 2.23 0.63
N LYS A 35 -0.82 2.58 1.91
CA LYS A 35 0.39 3.29 2.38
C LYS A 35 1.67 2.50 2.13
N ARG A 36 1.64 1.17 2.32
CA ARG A 36 2.80 0.30 2.10
C ARG A 36 3.14 0.14 0.63
N VAL A 37 2.15 0.09 -0.26
CA VAL A 37 2.34 0.10 -1.71
C VAL A 37 3.01 1.39 -2.16
N ILE A 38 2.50 2.55 -1.69
CA ILE A 38 3.08 3.87 -1.97
C ILE A 38 4.53 3.93 -1.49
N ARG A 39 4.80 3.44 -0.27
CA ARG A 39 6.15 3.41 0.30
C ARG A 39 7.10 2.52 -0.51
N ALA A 40 6.65 1.34 -0.93
CA ALA A 40 7.45 0.40 -1.73
C ALA A 40 7.74 0.89 -3.15
N ASN A 41 6.88 1.76 -3.70
CA ASN A 41 7.05 2.37 -5.01
C ASN A 41 7.79 3.73 -4.95
N ASN A 42 8.30 4.14 -3.78
CA ASN A 42 8.95 5.43 -3.54
C ASN A 42 8.08 6.67 -3.81
N TRP A 43 6.76 6.54 -3.92
CA TRP A 43 5.80 7.64 -4.18
C TRP A 43 5.35 8.36 -2.91
N TRP A 44 6.12 8.27 -1.83
CA TRP A 44 5.73 8.81 -0.53
C TRP A 44 5.52 10.33 -0.59
N ASN A 45 6.44 11.04 -1.24
CA ASN A 45 6.38 12.50 -1.34
C ASN A 45 5.22 12.95 -2.24
N ASP A 46 5.02 12.29 -3.38
CA ASP A 46 3.97 12.62 -4.35
C ASP A 46 2.57 12.45 -3.75
N PHE A 47 2.37 11.40 -2.95
CA PHE A 47 1.12 11.17 -2.22
C PHE A 47 0.78 12.33 -1.28
N TRP A 48 1.73 12.74 -0.43
CA TRP A 48 1.50 13.82 0.53
C TRP A 48 1.35 15.18 -0.13
N GLN A 49 2.09 15.43 -1.22
CA GLN A 49 1.86 16.62 -2.04
C GLN A 49 0.42 16.63 -2.57
N THR A 50 -0.03 15.54 -3.20
CA THR A 50 -1.39 15.42 -3.75
C THR A 50 -2.48 15.65 -2.70
N VAL A 51 -2.35 15.01 -1.52
CA VAL A 51 -3.30 15.19 -0.41
C VAL A 51 -3.30 16.64 0.08
N SER A 52 -2.13 17.29 0.16
CA SER A 52 -2.04 18.69 0.56
C SER A 52 -2.63 19.68 -0.45
N PHE A 53 -2.66 19.31 -1.74
CA PHE A 53 -3.29 20.11 -2.80
C PHE A 53 -4.81 19.92 -2.83
N SER A 54 -5.32 18.72 -2.57
CA SER A 54 -6.77 18.46 -2.49
C SER A 54 -7.45 19.20 -1.34
N SER A 55 -6.72 19.52 -0.26
CA SER A 55 -7.24 20.32 0.85
C SER A 55 -7.35 21.82 0.55
N LYS A 56 -6.89 22.29 -0.62
CA LYS A 56 -6.88 23.72 -1.01
C LYS A 56 -7.97 24.12 -1.99
N THR A 57 -8.85 23.20 -2.38
CA THR A 57 -10.11 23.54 -3.05
C THR A 57 -11.19 23.70 -1.99
N CYS A 58 -11.15 24.84 -1.30
CA CYS A 58 -12.28 25.44 -0.59
C CYS A 58 -12.53 26.80 -1.23
#